data_AF-A0A9E4HS51-F1
#
_entry.id   AF-A0A9E4HS51-F1
#
_cell.length_a   1.000
_cell.length_b   1.000
_cell.length_c   1.000
_cell.angle_alpha   90.00
_cell.angle_beta   90.00
_cell.angle_gamma   90.00
#
_symmetry.space_group_name_H-M   'P 1'
#
loop_
_entity.id
_entity.type
_entity.pdbx_description
1 polymer ?
#
loop_
_entity_poly.entity_id
_entity_poly.type
_entity_poly.pdbx_seq_one_letter_code
_entity_poly.pdbx_strand_id
1 'polypeptide(L)'
;MSQRRGRFVAAAGTAAFITLAPALGAAQEAEGGALPRTPWGHPVLQGIWTSSTYTPLERPDTLADQAELSEEELAELNTLLTAEGVDPLRARSVLAAETEEERLERMRQTQENIHYDNSIWLREPQPRRLTTRRTSLIVDPPDGRIPPLVPTAQEREALRRAESRWLIQNIDPQSFDSHETRTLQERCLVWRHEGPPMLPPSYNDLTQILQTEDYVVIMQEMRENDARIIPLDGRP
;
A
#
# COMPACT_ATOMS: atom_id res chain seq x y z
N MET A 1 -36.59 55.24 -34.73
CA MET A 1 -37.94 54.66 -34.92
C MET A 1 -37.87 53.17 -34.63
N SER A 2 -38.86 52.65 -33.89
CA SER A 2 -39.22 51.22 -33.69
C SER A 2 -38.24 50.34 -32.89
N GLN A 3 -38.46 50.17 -31.58
CA GLN A 3 -39.13 49.01 -30.95
C GLN A 3 -38.52 47.64 -31.25
N ARG A 4 -38.04 46.97 -30.19
CA ARG A 4 -38.69 45.75 -29.65
C ARG A 4 -38.00 45.30 -28.34
N ARG A 5 -38.71 45.48 -27.23
CA ARG A 5 -38.43 44.83 -25.95
C ARG A 5 -38.94 43.38 -26.03
N GLY A 6 -38.03 42.41 -26.08
CA GLY A 6 -38.36 41.01 -25.86
C GLY A 6 -38.43 40.71 -24.38
N ARG A 7 -39.62 40.41 -23.86
CA ARG A 7 -39.83 39.83 -22.53
C ARG A 7 -39.59 38.32 -22.64
N PHE A 8 -38.46 37.82 -22.14
CA PHE A 8 -38.33 36.40 -21.83
C PHE A 8 -38.80 36.17 -20.40
N VAL A 9 -39.94 35.49 -20.26
CA VAL A 9 -40.39 34.94 -18.98
C VAL A 9 -39.60 33.66 -18.76
N ALA A 10 -38.65 33.68 -17.82
CA ALA A 10 -37.99 32.47 -17.34
C ALA A 10 -38.96 31.73 -16.41
N ALA A 11 -39.57 30.65 -16.90
CA ALA A 11 -40.28 29.71 -16.06
C ALA A 11 -39.24 28.92 -15.24
N ALA A 12 -39.15 29.21 -13.94
CA ALA A 12 -38.34 28.46 -13.01
C ALA A 12 -39.00 27.09 -12.76
N GLY A 13 -38.60 26.09 -13.54
CA GLY A 13 -38.92 24.68 -13.26
C GLY A 13 -37.97 24.16 -12.19
N THR A 14 -38.47 23.94 -10.98
CA THR A 14 -37.73 23.30 -9.89
C THR A 14 -37.55 21.82 -10.24
N ALA A 15 -36.42 21.46 -10.85
CA ALA A 15 -36.01 20.07 -10.98
C ALA A 15 -35.55 19.57 -9.60
N ALA A 16 -36.38 18.77 -8.94
CA ALA A 16 -35.98 18.05 -7.74
C ALA A 16 -34.95 16.98 -8.13
N PHE A 17 -33.67 17.31 -7.97
CA PHE A 17 -32.61 16.31 -7.97
C PHE A 17 -32.77 15.47 -6.70
N ILE A 18 -33.27 14.24 -6.85
CA ILE A 18 -33.11 13.21 -5.83
C ILE A 18 -31.61 12.90 -5.82
N THR A 19 -30.88 13.52 -4.89
CA THR A 19 -29.49 13.16 -4.63
C THR A 19 -29.50 11.78 -3.99
N LEU A 20 -29.28 10.75 -4.81
CA LEU A 20 -28.84 9.45 -4.34
C LEU A 20 -27.44 9.68 -3.74
N ALA A 21 -27.37 9.96 -2.44
CA ALA A 21 -26.10 10.03 -1.75
C ALA A 21 -25.44 8.65 -1.85
N PRO A 22 -24.25 8.51 -2.45
CA PRO A 22 -23.54 7.25 -2.34
C PRO A 22 -23.21 7.04 -0.86
N ALA A 23 -23.64 5.91 -0.30
CA ALA A 23 -23.29 5.47 1.05
C ALA A 23 -21.81 5.03 1.11
N LEU A 24 -20.90 5.86 0.60
CA LEU A 24 -19.46 5.75 0.76
C LEU A 24 -19.13 6.42 2.10
N GLY A 25 -19.14 5.66 3.20
CA GLY A 25 -18.74 6.22 4.49
C GLY A 25 -19.12 5.46 5.75
N ALA A 26 -19.71 4.27 5.69
CA ALA A 26 -20.09 3.52 6.90
C ALA A 26 -18.94 2.73 7.56
N ALA A 27 -17.70 3.23 7.49
CA ALA A 27 -16.51 2.57 8.02
C ALA A 27 -15.61 3.48 8.87
N GLN A 28 -16.15 4.54 9.49
CA GLN A 28 -15.42 5.30 10.51
C GLN A 28 -16.08 5.13 11.88
N GLU A 29 -15.28 4.53 12.77
CA GLU A 29 -15.38 4.45 14.24
C GLU A 29 -16.76 4.22 14.85
N ALA A 30 -17.08 2.95 15.10
CA ALA A 30 -18.10 2.60 16.09
C ALA A 30 -17.52 2.79 17.50
N GLU A 31 -17.80 3.93 18.13
CA GLU A 31 -17.74 4.02 19.60
C GLU A 31 -18.73 3.00 20.19
N GLY A 32 -18.23 1.97 20.89
CA GLY A 32 -19.09 1.04 21.65
C GLY A 32 -19.15 -0.42 21.19
N GLY A 33 -18.11 -0.96 20.55
CA GLY A 33 -17.74 -2.39 20.74
C GLY A 33 -18.46 -3.45 19.90
N ALA A 34 -19.25 -3.09 18.89
CA ALA A 34 -19.73 -4.05 17.89
C ALA A 34 -19.37 -3.59 16.47
N LEU A 35 -18.69 -4.46 15.71
CA LEU A 35 -18.41 -4.21 14.30
C LEU A 35 -19.73 -3.98 13.53
N PRO A 36 -19.82 -2.95 12.67
CA PRO A 36 -20.98 -2.75 11.82
C PRO A 36 -21.30 -4.03 11.04
N ARG A 37 -22.58 -4.30 10.85
CA ARG A 37 -23.06 -5.48 10.12
C ARG A 37 -23.85 -5.11 8.88
N THR A 38 -23.74 -5.94 7.86
CA THR A 38 -24.55 -5.85 6.65
C THR A 38 -26.02 -6.21 6.96
N PRO A 39 -26.98 -5.89 6.06
CA PRO A 39 -28.38 -6.32 6.22
C PRO A 39 -28.56 -7.84 6.35
N TRP A 40 -27.61 -8.62 5.84
CA TRP A 40 -27.55 -10.08 5.93
C TRP A 40 -26.67 -10.59 7.10
N GLY A 41 -26.23 -9.72 8.01
CA GLY A 41 -25.65 -10.10 9.30
C GLY A 41 -24.14 -10.41 9.32
N HIS A 42 -23.43 -10.21 8.20
CA HIS A 42 -21.97 -10.32 8.15
C HIS A 42 -21.27 -9.02 8.63
N PRO A 43 -20.03 -9.08 9.14
CA PRO A 43 -19.23 -7.89 9.38
C PRO A 43 -19.01 -7.09 8.09
N VAL A 44 -19.13 -5.77 8.18
CA VAL A 44 -18.87 -4.85 7.07
C VAL A 44 -17.36 -4.74 6.86
N LEU A 45 -16.89 -5.27 5.73
CA LEU A 45 -15.51 -5.14 5.21
C LEU A 45 -15.46 -4.36 3.89
N GLN A 46 -16.61 -4.07 3.28
CA GLN A 46 -16.68 -3.33 2.02
C GLN A 46 -16.07 -1.94 2.16
N GLY A 47 -15.34 -1.49 1.14
CA GLY A 47 -14.69 -0.19 1.14
C GLY A 47 -13.40 -0.17 0.35
N ILE A 48 -12.73 0.97 0.39
CA ILE A 48 -11.36 1.14 -0.10
C ILE A 48 -10.46 1.12 1.13
N TRP A 49 -9.53 0.17 1.14
CA TRP A 49 -8.53 -0.03 2.17
C TRP A 49 -7.17 0.32 1.61
N THR A 50 -6.22 0.61 2.49
CA THR A 50 -4.82 0.81 2.11
C THR A 50 -3.94 -0.03 3.03
N SER A 51 -2.86 -0.58 2.47
CA SER A 51 -1.78 -1.19 3.24
C SER A 51 -0.63 -0.21 3.54
N SER A 52 -0.83 1.09 3.27
CA SER A 52 0.17 2.16 3.42
C SER A 52 0.64 2.29 4.86
N THR A 53 1.83 1.74 5.13
CA THR A 53 2.54 1.88 6.39
C THR A 53 4.05 1.90 6.19
N TYR A 54 4.78 2.60 7.05
CA TYR A 54 6.25 2.50 7.13
C TYR A 54 6.73 1.40 8.09
N THR A 55 5.82 0.64 8.72
CA THR A 55 6.20 -0.52 9.53
C THR A 55 6.91 -1.55 8.63
N PRO A 56 8.19 -1.89 8.91
CA PRO A 56 8.97 -2.79 8.07
C PRO A 56 8.46 -4.23 8.23
N LEU A 57 8.75 -5.08 7.23
CA LEU A 57 8.40 -6.50 7.32
C LEU A 57 9.11 -7.16 8.52
N GLU A 58 10.42 -6.97 8.60
CA GLU A 58 11.29 -7.51 9.64
C GLU A 58 11.75 -6.42 10.60
N ARG A 59 11.89 -6.76 11.89
CA ARG A 59 12.35 -5.81 12.89
C ARG A 59 13.82 -5.43 12.68
N PRO A 60 14.18 -4.14 12.69
CA PRO A 60 15.58 -3.70 12.67
C PRO A 60 16.37 -4.25 13.86
N ASP A 61 17.69 -4.50 13.68
CA ASP A 61 18.54 -5.05 14.75
C ASP A 61 18.59 -4.13 15.97
N THR A 62 18.58 -2.82 15.72
CA THR A 62 18.57 -1.75 16.73
C THR A 62 17.34 -1.78 17.63
N LEU A 63 16.27 -2.45 17.20
CA LEU A 63 15.00 -2.57 17.90
C LEU A 63 14.68 -4.02 18.28
N ALA A 64 15.63 -4.96 18.23
CA ALA A 64 15.36 -6.39 18.40
C ALA A 64 14.49 -6.73 19.63
N ASP A 65 14.76 -6.07 20.75
CA ASP A 65 14.06 -6.24 22.04
C ASP A 65 12.86 -5.30 22.24
N GLN A 66 12.55 -4.44 21.26
CA GLN A 66 11.48 -3.45 21.29
C GLN A 66 10.41 -3.80 20.25
N ALA A 67 9.46 -4.67 20.62
CA ALA A 67 8.37 -5.07 19.74
C ALA A 67 7.38 -3.93 19.43
N GLU A 68 7.22 -3.00 20.37
CA GLU A 68 6.36 -1.84 20.24
C GLU A 68 7.09 -0.55 20.64
N LEU A 69 6.86 0.50 19.87
CA LEU A 69 7.16 1.88 20.23
C LEU A 69 6.22 2.34 21.34
N SER A 70 6.67 3.31 22.12
CA SER A 70 5.81 4.14 22.95
C SER A 70 4.91 5.02 22.08
N GLU A 71 3.85 5.59 22.68
CA GLU A 71 2.97 6.53 21.99
C GLU A 71 3.71 7.82 21.59
N GLU A 72 4.64 8.26 22.42
CA GLU A 72 5.49 9.44 22.17
C GLU A 72 6.40 9.22 20.96
N GLU A 73 7.16 8.13 20.93
CA GLU A 73 8.04 7.79 19.79
C GLU A 73 7.24 7.65 18.49
N LEU A 74 6.07 7.03 18.54
CA LEU A 74 5.19 6.90 17.37
C LEU A 74 4.74 8.26 16.85
N ALA A 75 4.34 9.17 17.75
CA ALA A 75 3.88 10.51 17.39
C ALA A 75 5.01 11.37 16.81
N GLU A 76 6.21 11.31 17.41
CA GLU A 76 7.41 12.00 16.91
C GLU A 76 7.79 11.51 15.51
N LEU A 77 7.89 10.19 15.32
CA LEU A 77 8.21 9.61 14.01
C LEU A 77 7.16 9.95 12.97
N ASN A 78 5.87 9.92 13.33
CA ASN A 78 4.81 10.29 12.39
C ASN A 78 4.83 11.78 12.03
N THR A 79 5.26 12.66 12.94
CA THR A 79 5.48 14.08 12.62
C THR A 79 6.57 14.23 11.56
N LEU A 80 7.66 13.46 11.68
CA LEU A 80 8.74 13.47 10.70
C LEU A 80 8.30 12.86 9.36
N LEU A 81 7.63 11.70 9.39
CA LEU A 81 7.26 10.92 8.20
C LEU A 81 6.16 11.57 7.36
N THR A 82 5.35 12.44 7.96
CA THR A 82 4.26 13.15 7.27
C THR A 82 4.61 14.58 6.88
N ALA A 83 5.85 15.03 7.16
CA ALA A 83 6.33 16.35 6.77
C ALA A 83 6.43 16.51 5.25
N GLU A 84 6.33 17.75 4.77
CA GLU A 84 6.50 18.04 3.35
C GLU A 84 7.91 17.72 2.87
N GLY A 85 8.02 17.10 1.70
CA GLY A 85 9.29 16.72 1.07
C GLY A 85 9.87 15.38 1.54
N VAL A 86 9.16 14.65 2.41
CA VAL A 86 9.50 13.24 2.70
C VAL A 86 9.23 12.39 1.45
N ASP A 87 10.21 11.59 1.08
CA ASP A 87 10.09 10.61 0.00
C ASP A 87 9.54 9.27 0.53
N PRO A 88 8.34 8.86 0.09
CA PRO A 88 7.72 7.63 0.54
C PRO A 88 8.44 6.34 0.12
N LEU A 89 9.33 6.39 -0.89
CA LEU A 89 10.16 5.24 -1.22
C LEU A 89 11.29 5.03 -0.22
N ARG A 90 11.91 6.10 0.27
CA ARG A 90 13.12 6.03 1.08
C ARG A 90 12.83 5.92 2.58
N ALA A 91 11.74 6.55 3.03
CA ALA A 91 11.29 6.57 4.41
C ALA A 91 10.98 5.17 5.01
N ARG A 92 10.88 4.12 4.19
CA ARG A 92 10.70 2.71 4.62
C ARG A 92 11.74 2.19 5.62
N SER A 93 12.94 2.78 5.60
CA SER A 93 14.06 2.36 6.44
C SER A 93 14.25 3.25 7.68
N VAL A 94 13.26 4.11 7.99
CA VAL A 94 13.35 5.08 9.11
C VAL A 94 13.57 4.41 10.47
N LEU A 95 12.95 3.25 10.71
CA LEU A 95 13.07 2.54 11.99
C LEU A 95 14.44 1.86 12.16
N ALA A 96 15.17 1.64 11.08
CA ALA A 96 16.52 1.08 11.15
C ALA A 96 17.60 2.14 11.35
N ALA A 97 17.23 3.41 11.54
CA ALA A 97 18.18 4.51 11.68
C ALA A 97 18.46 4.77 13.16
N GLU A 98 19.75 4.88 13.48
CA GLU A 98 20.23 5.01 14.86
C GLU A 98 20.21 6.47 15.33
N THR A 99 20.38 7.41 14.41
CA THR A 99 20.44 8.85 14.71
C THR A 99 19.32 9.61 13.98
N GLU A 100 18.99 10.80 14.51
CA GLU A 100 18.03 11.70 13.85
C GLU A 100 18.55 12.19 12.49
N GLU A 101 19.85 12.49 12.38
CA GLU A 101 20.47 12.88 11.11
C GLU A 101 20.32 11.79 10.05
N GLU A 102 20.59 10.53 10.43
CA GLU A 102 20.41 9.38 9.56
C GLU A 102 18.94 9.17 9.16
N ARG A 103 17.99 9.39 10.08
CA ARG A 103 16.56 9.35 9.75
C ARG A 103 16.22 10.39 8.69
N LEU A 104 16.63 11.64 8.89
CA LEU A 104 16.34 12.74 7.97
C LEU A 104 16.95 12.48 6.58
N GLU A 105 18.16 11.96 6.52
CA GLU A 105 18.82 11.58 5.27
C GLU A 105 18.10 10.43 4.55
N ARG A 106 17.66 9.41 5.30
CA ARG A 106 16.87 8.30 4.73
C ARG A 106 15.47 8.71 4.29
N MET A 107 14.94 9.84 4.74
CA MET A 107 13.61 10.32 4.33
C MET A 107 13.64 11.32 3.16
N ARG A 108 14.82 11.81 2.77
CA ARG A 108 14.96 12.85 1.73
C ARG A 108 15.65 12.31 0.50
N GLN A 109 15.37 12.94 -0.64
CA GLN A 109 16.17 12.77 -1.86
C GLN A 109 17.31 13.77 -1.86
N THR A 110 18.51 13.33 -2.22
CA THR A 110 19.66 14.21 -2.46
C THR A 110 19.89 14.41 -3.95
N GLN A 111 20.57 15.49 -4.33
CA GLN A 111 20.90 15.76 -5.74
C GLN A 111 21.83 14.70 -6.35
N GLU A 112 22.56 13.96 -5.52
CA GLU A 112 23.47 12.90 -5.96
C GLU A 112 22.75 11.56 -6.19
N ASN A 113 21.51 11.42 -5.68
CA ASN A 113 20.72 10.21 -5.77
C ASN A 113 19.27 10.54 -6.19
N ILE A 114 19.16 11.10 -7.40
CA ILE A 114 17.89 11.44 -8.02
C ILE A 114 17.31 10.18 -8.66
N HIS A 115 16.25 9.66 -8.06
CA HIS A 115 15.26 8.82 -8.73
C HIS A 115 14.06 9.68 -9.15
N TYR A 116 13.11 9.11 -9.90
CA TYR A 116 11.85 9.78 -10.23
C TYR A 116 11.28 10.46 -8.95
N ASP A 117 11.10 11.78 -8.98
CA ASP A 117 10.76 12.58 -7.78
C ASP A 117 9.34 12.26 -7.32
N ASN A 118 9.27 11.20 -6.55
CA ASN A 118 8.04 10.65 -6.02
C ASN A 118 7.40 11.52 -4.95
N SER A 119 8.11 12.49 -4.37
CA SER A 119 7.46 13.39 -3.41
C SER A 119 6.41 14.29 -4.09
N ILE A 120 6.57 14.55 -5.40
CA ILE A 120 5.63 15.29 -6.22
C ILE A 120 4.61 14.34 -6.87
N TRP A 121 5.06 13.19 -7.39
CA TRP A 121 4.21 12.27 -8.15
C TRP A 121 3.44 11.24 -7.31
N LEU A 122 3.98 10.81 -6.17
CA LEU A 122 3.32 9.92 -5.19
C LEU A 122 2.78 10.70 -3.99
N ARG A 123 2.54 12.01 -4.16
CA ARG A 123 1.91 12.82 -3.12
C ARG A 123 0.46 12.37 -2.95
N GLU A 124 0.18 11.65 -1.88
CA GLU A 124 -1.17 11.28 -1.50
C GLU A 124 -1.83 12.38 -0.67
N PRO A 125 -3.17 12.55 -0.73
CA PRO A 125 -3.89 13.48 0.14
C PRO A 125 -3.70 13.18 1.63
N GLN A 126 -3.45 11.91 1.97
CA GLN A 126 -3.13 11.43 3.31
C GLN A 126 -1.68 10.90 3.30
N PRO A 127 -0.72 11.63 3.88
CA PRO A 127 0.66 11.18 3.91
C PRO A 127 0.80 9.85 4.64
N ARG A 128 1.62 8.96 4.07
CA ARG A 128 1.97 7.68 4.69
C ARG A 128 2.63 7.90 6.05
N ARG A 129 2.37 6.98 6.98
CA ARG A 129 2.84 7.05 8.37
C ARG A 129 2.99 5.65 8.95
N LEU A 130 3.46 5.54 10.19
CA LEU A 130 3.33 4.33 10.98
C LEU A 130 1.88 4.23 11.48
N THR A 131 1.18 3.15 11.09
CA THR A 131 -0.23 2.90 11.43
C THR A 131 -0.42 2.16 12.76
N THR A 132 0.67 1.66 13.33
CA THR A 132 0.70 0.89 14.58
C THR A 132 1.99 1.19 15.33
N ARG A 133 2.00 0.91 16.64
CA ARG A 133 3.21 0.98 17.48
C ARG A 133 4.20 -0.14 17.18
N ARG A 134 3.84 -1.17 16.40
CA ARG A 134 4.74 -2.28 16.11
C ARG A 134 5.96 -1.84 15.30
N THR A 135 7.11 -2.40 15.65
CA THR A 135 8.39 -2.20 14.96
C THR A 135 8.62 -3.18 13.80
N SER A 136 7.68 -4.11 13.57
CA SER A 136 7.68 -5.09 12.48
C SER A 136 6.27 -5.55 12.11
N LEU A 137 6.07 -6.01 10.86
CA LEU A 137 4.84 -6.70 10.45
C LEU A 137 4.83 -8.16 10.93
N ILE A 138 5.99 -8.80 10.98
CA ILE A 138 6.14 -10.13 11.58
C ILE A 138 6.00 -9.99 13.10
N VAL A 139 5.09 -10.78 13.68
CA VAL A 139 4.82 -10.81 15.12
C VAL A 139 5.35 -12.09 15.77
N ASP A 140 5.32 -13.19 15.03
CA ASP A 140 5.85 -14.48 15.43
C ASP A 140 6.79 -14.97 14.33
N PRO A 141 8.08 -15.24 14.63
CA PRO A 141 8.74 -15.25 15.95
C PRO A 141 8.78 -13.89 16.68
N PRO A 142 8.93 -13.88 18.03
CA PRO A 142 8.89 -12.65 18.83
C PRO A 142 9.94 -11.60 18.47
N ASP A 143 11.06 -12.01 17.88
CA ASP A 143 12.11 -11.12 17.35
C ASP A 143 11.66 -10.36 16.08
N GLY A 144 10.48 -10.68 15.54
CA GLY A 144 9.86 -10.00 14.41
C GLY A 144 10.61 -10.22 13.10
N ARG A 145 11.31 -11.35 12.96
CA ARG A 145 12.16 -11.65 11.79
C ARG A 145 11.74 -12.93 11.09
N ILE A 146 12.11 -13.04 9.82
CA ILE A 146 11.93 -14.28 9.08
C ILE A 146 12.88 -15.32 9.69
N PRO A 147 12.38 -16.50 10.12
CA PRO A 147 13.23 -17.55 10.67
C PRO A 147 14.36 -17.93 9.70
N PRO A 148 15.54 -18.31 10.21
CA PRO A 148 16.65 -18.71 9.37
C PRO A 148 16.25 -19.89 8.48
N LEU A 149 16.64 -19.82 7.20
CA LEU A 149 16.41 -20.89 6.25
C LEU A 149 17.05 -22.19 6.73
N VAL A 150 16.41 -23.33 6.47
CA VAL A 150 17.02 -24.65 6.66
C VAL A 150 18.26 -24.81 5.77
N PRO A 151 19.27 -25.61 6.15
CA PRO A 151 20.55 -25.68 5.42
C PRO A 151 20.41 -25.94 3.91
N THR A 152 19.53 -26.85 3.51
CA THR A 152 19.27 -27.15 2.08
C THR A 152 18.65 -25.97 1.33
N ALA A 153 17.88 -25.12 2.01
CA ALA A 153 17.36 -23.89 1.43
C ALA A 153 18.44 -22.80 1.35
N GLN A 154 19.36 -22.72 2.32
CA GLN A 154 20.51 -21.82 2.27
C GLN A 154 21.42 -22.15 1.07
N GLU A 155 21.69 -23.43 0.82
CA GLU A 155 22.47 -23.90 -0.34
C GLU A 155 21.81 -23.52 -1.67
N ARG A 156 20.51 -23.78 -1.81
CA ARG A 156 19.75 -23.40 -3.02
C ARG A 156 19.77 -21.90 -3.25
N GLU A 157 19.62 -21.11 -2.19
CA GLU A 157 19.64 -19.66 -2.29
C GLU A 157 21.05 -19.13 -2.63
N ALA A 158 22.10 -19.75 -2.08
CA ALA A 158 23.49 -19.43 -2.43
C ALA A 158 23.77 -19.71 -3.91
N LEU A 159 23.28 -20.83 -4.44
CA LEU A 159 23.36 -21.16 -5.87
C LEU A 159 22.63 -20.13 -6.73
N ARG A 160 21.36 -19.83 -6.43
CA ARG A 160 20.59 -18.80 -7.16
C ARG A 160 21.27 -17.45 -7.16
N ARG A 161 21.85 -17.02 -6.03
CA ARG A 161 22.60 -15.75 -5.95
C ARG A 161 23.88 -15.79 -6.78
N ALA A 162 24.59 -16.92 -6.81
CA ALA A 162 25.78 -17.08 -7.65
C ALA A 162 25.43 -17.01 -9.14
N GLU A 163 24.37 -17.72 -9.55
CA GLU A 163 23.85 -17.69 -10.92
C GLU A 163 23.39 -16.28 -11.31
N SER A 164 22.63 -15.61 -10.45
CA SER A 164 22.14 -14.24 -10.70
C SER A 164 23.29 -13.25 -10.88
N ARG A 165 24.33 -13.32 -10.04
CA ARG A 165 25.55 -12.49 -10.20
C ARG A 165 26.28 -12.78 -11.49
N TRP A 166 26.39 -14.05 -11.87
CA TRP A 166 27.01 -14.44 -13.13
C TRP A 166 26.22 -13.91 -14.33
N LEU A 167 24.89 -14.04 -14.32
CA LEU A 167 24.01 -13.54 -15.38
C LEU A 167 24.14 -12.03 -15.56
N ILE A 168 24.21 -11.23 -14.50
CA ILE A 168 24.38 -9.76 -14.61
C ILE A 168 25.60 -9.38 -15.48
N GLN A 169 26.66 -10.19 -15.45
CA GLN A 169 27.89 -9.91 -16.21
C GLN A 169 27.99 -10.67 -17.54
N ASN A 170 27.19 -11.71 -17.76
CA ASN A 170 27.34 -12.66 -18.88
C ASN A 170 26.06 -12.86 -19.68
N ILE A 171 24.98 -12.17 -19.35
CA ILE A 171 23.73 -12.25 -20.11
C ILE A 171 23.94 -11.67 -21.52
N ASP A 172 23.48 -12.40 -22.53
CA ASP A 172 23.47 -11.90 -23.90
C ASP A 172 22.58 -10.64 -23.95
N PRO A 173 23.06 -9.49 -24.44
CA PRO A 173 22.23 -8.29 -24.59
C PRO A 173 20.90 -8.55 -25.33
N GLN A 174 20.86 -9.49 -26.27
CA GLN A 174 19.66 -9.86 -27.02
C GLN A 174 18.61 -10.61 -26.17
N SER A 175 18.98 -11.05 -24.96
CA SER A 175 18.05 -11.72 -24.03
C SER A 175 16.85 -10.84 -23.66
N PHE A 176 16.91 -9.53 -23.93
CA PHE A 176 15.85 -8.57 -23.63
C PHE A 176 15.19 -7.96 -24.89
N ASP A 177 15.45 -8.52 -26.08
CA ASP A 177 14.93 -7.98 -27.35
C ASP A 177 13.46 -8.35 -27.63
N SER A 178 12.90 -9.31 -26.89
CA SER A 178 11.49 -9.70 -27.01
C SER A 178 10.70 -9.36 -25.75
N HIS A 179 9.44 -9.00 -25.91
CA HIS A 179 8.52 -8.85 -24.79
C HIS A 179 8.29 -10.17 -24.04
N GLU A 180 8.56 -11.32 -24.65
CA GLU A 180 8.38 -12.63 -24.02
C GLU A 180 9.52 -12.98 -23.06
N THR A 181 10.72 -12.45 -23.31
CA THR A 181 11.93 -12.70 -22.52
C THR A 181 12.16 -11.67 -21.43
N ARG A 182 11.36 -10.59 -21.41
CA ARG A 182 11.28 -9.62 -20.32
C ARG A 182 10.72 -10.26 -19.05
N THR A 183 11.12 -9.70 -17.90
CA THR A 183 10.63 -10.20 -16.61
C THR A 183 9.13 -9.98 -16.46
N LEU A 184 8.46 -10.75 -15.59
CA LEU A 184 7.03 -10.59 -15.34
C LEU A 184 6.65 -9.17 -14.88
N GLN A 185 7.56 -8.48 -14.19
CA GLN A 185 7.36 -7.10 -13.72
C GLN A 185 7.44 -6.08 -14.86
N GLU A 186 8.44 -6.20 -15.75
CA GLU A 186 8.55 -5.33 -16.94
C GLU A 186 7.38 -5.51 -17.92
N ARG A 187 6.74 -6.69 -17.88
CA ARG A 187 5.56 -7.01 -18.70
C ARG A 187 4.24 -6.63 -18.03
N CYS A 188 4.26 -6.04 -16.83
CA CYS A 188 3.09 -5.75 -16.01
C CYS A 188 2.15 -6.96 -15.88
N LEU A 189 2.72 -8.13 -15.55
CA LEU A 189 1.93 -9.35 -15.36
C LEU A 189 1.76 -9.71 -13.88
N VAL A 190 2.79 -9.50 -13.07
CA VAL A 190 2.77 -9.80 -11.64
C VAL A 190 3.69 -8.87 -10.90
N TRP A 191 3.18 -8.29 -9.82
CA TRP A 191 3.98 -7.56 -8.85
C TRP A 191 3.97 -8.20 -7.46
N ARG A 192 4.96 -7.84 -6.64
CA ARG A 192 5.19 -8.48 -5.34
C ARG A 192 4.10 -8.24 -4.30
N HIS A 193 3.21 -7.26 -4.51
CA HIS A 193 2.20 -6.83 -3.54
C HIS A 193 0.75 -7.21 -3.93
N GLU A 194 0.56 -7.81 -5.11
CA GLU A 194 -0.78 -8.08 -5.66
C GLU A 194 -1.38 -9.42 -5.23
N GLY A 195 -0.54 -10.34 -4.74
CA GLY A 195 -0.93 -11.69 -4.33
C GLY A 195 -0.50 -11.99 -2.90
N PRO A 196 -1.00 -13.08 -2.28
CA PRO A 196 -0.58 -13.48 -0.95
C PRO A 196 0.92 -13.87 -0.90
N PRO A 197 1.70 -13.39 0.09
CA PRO A 197 1.33 -12.35 1.05
C PRO A 197 1.35 -10.96 0.39
N MET A 198 0.27 -10.20 0.55
CA MET A 198 0.17 -8.82 0.03
C MET A 198 0.99 -7.92 0.96
N LEU A 199 2.24 -7.68 0.58
CA LEU A 199 3.16 -6.83 1.35
C LEU A 199 2.93 -5.36 1.01
N PRO A 200 3.00 -4.42 1.99
CA PRO A 200 2.86 -3.00 1.72
C PRO A 200 3.84 -2.49 0.64
N PRO A 201 3.37 -2.11 -0.57
CA PRO A 201 4.20 -1.47 -1.58
C PRO A 201 4.30 0.02 -1.26
N SER A 202 5.14 0.77 -1.97
CA SER A 202 5.39 2.18 -1.65
C SER A 202 4.34 3.11 -2.22
N TYR A 203 3.60 2.62 -3.20
CA TYR A 203 2.49 3.22 -3.92
C TYR A 203 1.66 2.09 -4.52
N ASN A 204 0.49 2.42 -5.07
CA ASN A 204 -0.46 1.46 -5.63
C ASN A 204 -0.93 0.42 -4.58
N ASP A 205 -1.22 0.90 -3.36
CA ASP A 205 -1.57 0.06 -2.22
C ASP A 205 -3.04 0.07 -1.85
N LEU A 206 -3.90 0.63 -2.72
CA LEU A 206 -5.35 0.60 -2.50
C LEU A 206 -5.91 -0.79 -2.82
N THR A 207 -6.75 -1.28 -1.90
CA THR A 207 -7.53 -2.51 -2.06
C THR A 207 -9.00 -2.17 -1.95
N GLN A 208 -9.78 -2.41 -3.01
CA GLN A 208 -11.23 -2.33 -2.95
C GLN A 208 -11.81 -3.69 -2.57
N ILE A 209 -12.64 -3.69 -1.52
CA ILE A 209 -13.43 -4.84 -1.10
C ILE A 209 -14.89 -4.56 -1.45
N LEU A 210 -15.50 -5.46 -2.22
CA LEU A 210 -16.94 -5.50 -2.46
C LEU A 210 -17.52 -6.71 -1.74
N GLN A 211 -18.70 -6.55 -1.14
CA GLN A 211 -19.36 -7.63 -0.41
C GLN A 211 -20.79 -7.82 -0.89
N THR A 212 -21.20 -9.08 -0.96
CA THR A 212 -22.60 -9.50 -1.14
C THR A 212 -22.97 -10.43 0.02
N GLU A 213 -24.17 -11.01 -0.01
CA GLU A 213 -24.54 -12.07 0.93
C GLU A 213 -23.65 -13.30 0.77
N ASP A 214 -23.29 -13.66 -0.47
CA ASP A 214 -22.64 -14.93 -0.78
C ASP A 214 -21.14 -14.82 -1.12
N TYR A 215 -20.63 -13.61 -1.40
CA TYR A 215 -19.27 -13.40 -1.90
C TYR A 215 -18.57 -12.18 -1.29
N VAL A 216 -17.26 -12.31 -1.15
CA VAL A 216 -16.30 -11.20 -0.98
C VAL A 216 -15.44 -11.10 -2.23
N VAL A 217 -15.36 -9.91 -2.83
CA VAL A 217 -14.50 -9.64 -3.98
C VAL A 217 -13.40 -8.68 -3.54
N ILE A 218 -12.15 -9.08 -3.75
CA ILE A 218 -10.97 -8.27 -3.45
C ILE A 218 -10.34 -7.83 -4.77
N MET A 219 -10.18 -6.52 -4.94
CA MET A 219 -9.56 -5.90 -6.11
C MET A 219 -8.39 -5.04 -5.64
N GLN A 220 -7.22 -5.23 -6.24
CA GLN A 220 -6.07 -4.36 -6.02
C GLN A 220 -6.06 -3.21 -7.04
N GLU A 221 -5.50 -2.08 -6.64
CA GLU A 221 -5.34 -0.88 -7.49
C GLU A 221 -4.56 -1.18 -8.76
N MET A 222 -3.42 -1.86 -8.60
CA MET A 222 -2.67 -2.45 -9.68
C MET A 222 -3.35 -3.75 -10.11
N ARG A 223 -4.06 -3.64 -11.23
CA ARG A 223 -4.97 -4.65 -11.77
C ARG A 223 -4.28 -5.55 -12.81
N GLU A 224 -3.05 -5.96 -12.55
CA GLU A 224 -2.35 -6.96 -13.34
C GLU A 224 -2.90 -8.36 -13.06
N ASN A 225 -3.49 -8.57 -11.88
CA ASN A 225 -4.22 -9.77 -11.51
C ASN A 225 -5.75 -9.58 -11.57
N ASP A 226 -6.46 -10.66 -11.88
CA ASP A 226 -7.92 -10.69 -11.84
C ASP A 226 -8.46 -10.47 -10.41
N ALA A 227 -9.69 -9.97 -10.32
CA ALA A 227 -10.37 -9.81 -9.05
C ALA A 227 -10.48 -11.16 -8.33
N ARG A 228 -10.10 -11.21 -7.05
CA ARG A 228 -10.22 -12.43 -6.26
C ARG A 228 -11.63 -12.53 -5.70
N ILE A 229 -12.40 -13.48 -6.21
CA ILE A 229 -13.78 -13.75 -5.79
C ILE A 229 -13.76 -14.92 -4.80
N ILE A 230 -14.20 -14.67 -3.56
CA ILE A 230 -14.18 -15.63 -2.46
C ILE A 230 -15.63 -15.95 -2.09
N PRO A 231 -16.13 -17.17 -2.32
CA PRO A 231 -17.45 -17.58 -1.87
C PRO A 231 -17.48 -17.75 -0.34
N LEU A 232 -18.60 -17.36 0.29
CA LEU A 232 -18.78 -17.41 1.75
C LEU A 232 -19.45 -18.72 2.24
N ASP A 233 -19.83 -19.60 1.32
CA ASP A 233 -20.48 -20.88 1.61
C ASP A 233 -19.50 -22.07 1.73
N GLY A 234 -18.20 -21.79 1.75
CA GLY A 234 -17.14 -22.80 1.93
C GLY A 234 -16.75 -23.57 0.66
N ARG A 235 -17.25 -23.15 -0.51
CA ARG A 235 -16.72 -23.65 -1.79
C ARG A 235 -15.25 -23.20 -1.99
N PRO A 236 -14.42 -24.01 -2.67
CA PRO A 236 -13.03 -23.64 -3.00
C PRO A 236 -12.95 -22.48 -3.99
#